data_AF-A0A2P1P9N3-F1
#
_entry.id   AF-A0A2P1P9N3-F1
#
_cell.length_a   1.000
_cell.length_b   1.000
_cell.length_c   1.000
_cell.angle_alpha   90.00
_cell.angle_beta   90.00
_cell.angle_gamma   90.00
#
_symmetry.space_group_name_H-M   'P 1'
#
loop_
_entity.id
_entity.type
_entity.pdbx_description
1 polymer ?
#
loop_
_entity_poly.entity_id
_entity_poly.type
_entity_poly.pdbx_seq_one_letter_code
_entity_poly.pdbx_strand_id
1 'polypeptide(L)'
;MKVCFDDLLQESAGLLALDNYFDAENPLSLDLYAFEGASINIQVKGAESQEIHIPKLQITTYNFNILYFVPNRYKVFVDQLEIKCPGIHLVADGLNIGQCHIDTTRPQVWIENFQAESLTARCMLDEDEEQVRKLLPGITVIPGCGEYVLDEAFDSLDRLKQDLPNVEWISPVVAWFASSLDLKTCKIIPGIDTNLLENPKHPKIDSWQVGEYTSSCNFPMKINQVDERSIYGGTINDASVIEYLKHAQELGFKIIFYPLIMVNQIGKPWRGWIGKDEQVTVEDVQNFYENQYRPFILHYAELVAGRVDAFIIGSELIGLTSLKTEDNLFPFVKKLIELAGLVREILGPDVKISYAADWSEYHSVGGYFRPLDELWANQNIDFVGIDAYFPLTHSQESRFSLEEIGKGFTNGEGCEFYFDGDRKIEFKKSEPWNQWKNLHDWWHNEHWIGNDKTLWQPKMKPIWFTEFGFPSIDKAPNKPNVFYNPECRDGGVPTFSNGKTDYAVQRLALRAALEYWQEFEFMQNMICWTWDARGENWMNCSYYADGPLWKCGHWIDGKIGAPRNEVALKGNNIDIKNLVVAAPKVKFDQINIIIRDVAALSGDSLTISDS
;
A
#
# COMPACT_ATOMS: atom_id res chain seq x y z
N MET A 1 -25.47 -2.77 36.97
CA MET A 1 -25.18 -1.33 36.81
C MET A 1 -25.16 -1.04 35.31
N LYS A 2 -25.98 -0.11 34.79
CA LYS A 2 -26.02 0.20 33.35
C LYS A 2 -25.03 1.32 33.04
N VAL A 3 -23.93 1.01 32.37
CA VAL A 3 -23.06 2.03 31.79
C VAL A 3 -23.63 2.38 30.41
N CYS A 4 -24.61 3.28 30.37
CA CYS A 4 -25.04 3.85 29.09
C CYS A 4 -24.00 4.86 28.61
N PHE A 5 -23.48 4.68 27.40
CA PHE A 5 -22.73 5.69 26.68
C PHE A 5 -23.73 6.30 25.71
N ASP A 6 -24.05 7.59 25.81
CA ASP A 6 -25.08 8.18 24.94
C ASP A 6 -24.85 9.65 24.63
N ASP A 7 -25.17 9.95 23.37
CA ASP A 7 -25.69 11.16 22.72
C ASP A 7 -25.13 12.52 23.16
N LEU A 8 -24.15 13.00 22.38
CA LEU A 8 -23.95 14.43 22.14
C LEU A 8 -23.40 14.62 20.71
N LEU A 9 -24.30 15.00 19.80
CA LEU A 9 -23.99 15.48 18.46
C LEU A 9 -23.13 16.76 18.54
N GLN A 10 -21.87 16.67 18.09
CA GLN A 10 -21.32 17.54 17.06
C GLN A 10 -20.33 16.71 16.21
N GLU A 11 -20.59 16.68 14.91
CA GLU A 11 -19.84 16.08 13.80
C GLU A 11 -18.59 15.22 14.13
N SER A 12 -18.63 13.94 13.72
CA SER A 12 -17.52 12.98 13.51
C SER A 12 -17.08 11.98 14.61
N ALA A 13 -17.78 11.83 15.74
CA ALA A 13 -17.45 10.78 16.73
C ALA A 13 -18.60 9.79 16.91
N GLY A 14 -18.37 8.51 16.58
CA GLY A 14 -19.32 7.42 16.86
C GLY A 14 -19.48 7.20 18.36
N LEU A 15 -20.67 6.80 18.79
CA LEU A 15 -21.00 6.45 20.17
C LEU A 15 -20.87 4.93 20.35
N LEU A 16 -20.17 4.51 21.39
CA LEU A 16 -20.04 3.10 21.74
C LEU A 16 -20.79 2.85 23.05
N ALA A 17 -22.11 2.64 22.96
CA ALA A 17 -22.96 2.23 24.07
C ALA A 17 -22.74 0.75 24.41
N LEU A 18 -21.78 0.44 25.28
CA LEU A 18 -21.65 -0.91 25.83
C LEU A 18 -22.60 -1.09 27.01
N ASP A 19 -23.79 -1.62 26.75
CA ASP A 19 -24.69 -2.17 27.78
C ASP A 19 -24.09 -3.47 28.36
N ASN A 20 -22.90 -3.39 28.97
CA ASN A 20 -22.26 -4.53 29.63
C ASN A 20 -22.70 -4.60 31.11
N TYR A 21 -23.22 -5.76 31.50
CA TYR A 21 -23.47 -6.09 32.89
C TYR A 21 -22.13 -6.37 33.59
N PHE A 22 -21.84 -5.60 34.62
CA PHE A 22 -20.75 -5.88 35.56
C PHE A 22 -21.04 -7.17 36.32
N ASP A 23 -20.16 -8.16 36.18
CA ASP A 23 -19.99 -9.26 37.12
C ASP A 23 -18.56 -9.20 37.64
N ALA A 24 -18.39 -9.28 38.96
CA ALA A 24 -17.11 -9.03 39.64
C ALA A 24 -15.99 -10.01 39.24
N GLU A 25 -16.33 -11.09 38.51
CA GLU A 25 -15.40 -12.16 38.12
C GLU A 25 -14.81 -12.00 36.70
N ASN A 26 -15.28 -11.07 35.86
CA ASN A 26 -14.81 -10.93 34.46
C ASN A 26 -14.22 -9.54 34.14
N PRO A 27 -13.14 -9.46 33.35
CA PRO A 27 -12.58 -8.18 32.91
C PRO A 27 -13.54 -7.44 31.98
N LEU A 28 -13.73 -6.14 32.21
CA LEU A 28 -14.42 -5.27 31.26
C LEU A 28 -13.49 -5.04 30.07
N SER A 29 -13.87 -5.54 28.88
CA SER A 29 -13.05 -5.42 27.67
C SER A 29 -13.70 -4.48 26.66
N LEU A 30 -12.94 -3.49 26.19
CA LEU A 30 -13.29 -2.55 25.14
C LEU A 30 -12.43 -2.86 23.91
N ASP A 31 -13.03 -3.48 22.90
CA ASP A 31 -12.41 -3.66 21.59
C ASP A 31 -12.87 -2.52 20.68
N LEU A 32 -11.96 -1.60 20.40
CA LEU A 32 -12.23 -0.36 19.68
C LEU A 32 -11.83 -0.45 18.21
N TYR A 33 -11.75 -1.66 17.66
CA TYR A 33 -11.43 -1.90 16.24
C TYR A 33 -12.29 -1.04 15.30
N ALA A 34 -13.61 -0.97 15.56
CA ALA A 34 -14.54 -0.20 14.74
C ALA A 34 -14.62 1.30 15.11
N PHE A 35 -13.79 1.79 16.03
CA PHE A 35 -13.87 3.17 16.49
C PHE A 35 -13.00 4.10 15.63
N GLU A 36 -13.71 5.01 14.96
CA GLU A 36 -13.19 5.82 13.86
C GLU A 36 -12.83 7.26 14.26
N GLY A 37 -13.08 7.64 15.52
CA GLY A 37 -12.69 8.95 16.02
C GLY A 37 -11.23 8.97 16.45
N ALA A 38 -10.54 10.07 16.13
CA ALA A 38 -9.26 10.39 16.77
C ALA A 38 -9.39 10.50 18.28
N SER A 39 -10.62 10.72 18.80
CA SER A 39 -10.92 10.94 20.21
C SER A 39 -12.11 10.09 20.66
N ILE A 40 -11.94 9.33 21.75
CA ILE A 40 -12.97 8.48 22.36
C ILE A 40 -13.28 9.03 23.75
N ASN A 41 -14.53 9.40 24.00
CA ASN A 41 -14.97 9.79 25.34
C ASN A 41 -15.51 8.56 26.08
N ILE A 42 -14.93 8.24 27.22
CA ILE A 42 -15.32 7.15 28.12
C ILE A 42 -15.95 7.78 29.35
N GLN A 43 -17.24 7.52 29.58
CA GLN A 43 -18.00 8.08 30.69
C GLN A 43 -18.76 6.98 31.44
N VAL A 44 -18.75 7.05 32.78
CA VAL A 44 -19.55 6.16 33.61
C VAL A 44 -20.89 6.82 33.94
N LYS A 45 -22.00 6.15 33.59
CA LYS A 45 -23.38 6.57 33.89
C LYS A 45 -24.11 5.49 34.70
N GLY A 46 -25.27 5.85 35.25
CA GLY A 46 -26.22 4.88 35.82
C GLY A 46 -25.76 4.07 37.03
N ALA A 47 -24.78 4.57 37.80
CA ALA A 47 -24.28 3.89 38.98
C ALA A 47 -25.19 4.10 40.21
N GLU A 48 -25.41 3.01 40.94
CA GLU A 48 -26.16 3.02 42.21
C GLU A 48 -25.29 3.52 43.39
N SER A 49 -23.97 3.43 43.24
CA SER A 49 -22.97 3.86 44.22
C SER A 49 -22.25 5.12 43.74
N GLN A 50 -21.80 5.94 44.70
CA GLN A 50 -20.90 7.06 44.45
C GLN A 50 -19.46 6.60 44.15
N GLU A 51 -19.11 5.38 44.54
CA GLU A 51 -17.80 4.76 44.29
C GLU A 51 -18.00 3.50 43.44
N ILE A 52 -17.24 3.41 42.36
CA ILE A 52 -17.35 2.35 41.35
C ILE A 52 -15.98 1.69 41.25
N HIS A 53 -15.93 0.38 41.44
CA HIS A 53 -14.70 -0.40 41.38
C HIS A 53 -14.73 -1.33 40.17
N ILE A 54 -13.72 -1.19 39.32
CA ILE A 54 -13.49 -1.99 38.13
C ILE A 54 -12.23 -2.82 38.40
N PRO A 55 -12.34 -4.14 38.67
CA PRO A 55 -11.17 -4.98 38.93
C PRO A 55 -10.18 -4.99 37.76
N LYS A 56 -10.71 -5.02 36.54
CA LYS A 56 -9.90 -5.02 35.32
C LYS A 56 -10.64 -4.38 34.14
N LEU A 57 -9.99 -3.42 33.49
CA LEU A 57 -10.41 -2.77 32.25
C LEU A 57 -9.35 -3.04 31.17
N GLN A 58 -9.72 -3.76 30.11
CA GLN A 58 -8.88 -3.99 28.95
C GLN A 58 -9.36 -3.12 27.79
N ILE A 59 -8.46 -2.45 27.09
CA ILE A 59 -8.75 -1.62 25.92
C ILE A 59 -7.81 -2.03 24.80
N THR A 60 -8.36 -2.35 23.62
CA THR A 60 -7.55 -2.65 22.43
C THR A 60 -7.91 -1.66 21.32
N THR A 61 -6.91 -0.97 20.77
CA THR A 61 -7.03 -0.14 19.57
C THR A 61 -6.09 -0.64 18.49
N TYR A 62 -6.42 -0.36 17.23
CA TYR A 62 -5.65 -0.80 16.05
C TYR A 62 -5.14 0.37 15.20
N ASN A 63 -5.43 1.60 15.64
CA ASN A 63 -4.89 2.84 15.14
C ASN A 63 -4.43 3.72 16.32
N PHE A 64 -3.80 4.86 16.02
CA PHE A 64 -3.53 5.87 17.04
C PHE A 64 -4.84 6.52 17.46
N ASN A 65 -5.17 6.47 18.75
CA ASN A 65 -6.40 7.07 19.29
C ASN A 65 -6.08 7.93 20.51
N ILE A 66 -6.88 8.98 20.70
CA ILE A 66 -6.96 9.77 21.91
C ILE A 66 -8.11 9.19 22.75
N LEU A 67 -7.87 8.79 23.99
CA LEU A 67 -8.87 8.30 24.92
C LEU A 67 -9.08 9.33 26.03
N TYR A 68 -10.29 9.88 26.12
CA TYR A 68 -10.71 10.80 27.16
C TYR A 68 -11.60 10.08 28.16
N PHE A 69 -11.11 9.79 29.36
CA PHE A 69 -11.98 9.47 30.47
C PHE A 69 -12.55 10.78 31.01
N VAL A 70 -13.86 10.92 30.85
CA VAL A 70 -14.54 12.17 31.20
C VAL A 70 -14.81 12.17 32.70
N PRO A 71 -14.42 13.22 33.42
CA PRO A 71 -14.78 13.40 34.82
C PRO A 71 -16.28 13.27 34.99
N ASN A 72 -16.67 12.46 35.96
CA ASN A 72 -18.07 12.25 36.27
C ASN A 72 -18.29 12.45 37.77
N ARG A 73 -19.55 12.48 38.20
CA ARG A 73 -19.89 12.69 39.61
C ARG A 73 -19.52 11.52 40.52
N TYR A 74 -19.13 10.38 39.96
CA TYR A 74 -18.74 9.18 40.68
C TYR A 74 -17.22 9.11 40.81
N LYS A 75 -16.73 8.50 41.88
CA LYS A 75 -15.33 8.12 41.98
C LYS A 75 -15.15 6.75 41.33
N VAL A 76 -14.37 6.71 40.27
CA VAL A 76 -14.10 5.47 39.54
C VAL A 76 -12.71 4.98 39.90
N PHE A 77 -12.64 3.75 40.41
CA PHE A 77 -11.42 3.03 40.72
C PHE A 77 -11.24 1.91 39.69
N VAL A 78 -10.07 1.84 39.08
CA VAL A 78 -9.69 0.79 38.15
C VAL A 78 -8.46 0.09 38.71
N ASP A 79 -8.61 -1.12 39.23
CA ASP A 79 -7.50 -1.82 39.89
C ASP A 79 -6.43 -2.20 38.85
N GLN A 80 -6.85 -2.66 37.67
CA GLN A 80 -5.98 -2.93 36.52
C GLN A 80 -6.53 -2.33 35.23
N LEU A 81 -5.80 -1.38 34.64
CA LEU A 81 -6.04 -0.84 33.30
C LEU A 81 -4.99 -1.43 32.34
N GLU A 82 -5.43 -2.17 31.32
CA GLU A 82 -4.57 -2.71 30.27
C GLU A 82 -4.96 -2.10 28.93
N ILE A 83 -4.01 -1.52 28.21
CA ILE A 83 -4.21 -0.90 26.90
C ILE A 83 -3.26 -1.54 25.91
N LYS A 84 -3.78 -2.08 24.80
CA LYS A 84 -3.02 -2.54 23.64
C LYS A 84 -3.29 -1.60 22.47
N CYS A 85 -2.28 -0.94 21.92
CA CYS A 85 -2.49 0.07 20.89
C CYS A 85 -1.25 0.29 20.00
N PRO A 86 -1.39 0.66 18.72
CA PRO A 86 -0.23 1.15 17.97
C PRO A 86 0.34 2.45 18.52
N GLY A 87 -0.46 3.23 19.22
CA GLY A 87 -0.05 4.43 19.94
C GLY A 87 -1.27 5.08 20.56
N ILE A 88 -1.09 5.94 21.54
CA ILE A 88 -2.21 6.48 22.30
C ILE A 88 -1.93 7.88 22.83
N HIS A 89 -2.98 8.68 22.93
CA HIS A 89 -3.05 9.83 23.82
C HIS A 89 -4.14 9.58 24.87
N LEU A 90 -3.77 9.31 26.11
CA LEU A 90 -4.66 8.97 27.20
C LEU A 90 -4.87 10.18 28.13
N VAL A 91 -6.06 10.76 28.12
CA VAL A 91 -6.50 11.77 29.08
C VAL A 91 -7.37 11.07 30.14
N ALA A 92 -6.84 10.84 31.33
CA ALA A 92 -7.46 9.97 32.35
C ALA A 92 -8.11 10.76 33.51
N ASP A 93 -8.77 11.87 33.20
CA ASP A 93 -9.27 12.80 34.20
C ASP A 93 -10.39 12.16 35.05
N GLY A 94 -10.20 12.17 36.38
CA GLY A 94 -11.16 11.60 37.34
C GLY A 94 -11.10 10.08 37.55
N LEU A 95 -10.10 9.36 37.00
CA LEU A 95 -9.83 7.96 37.34
C LEU A 95 -8.82 7.83 38.48
N ASN A 96 -9.06 6.87 39.38
CA ASN A 96 -8.07 6.37 40.34
C ASN A 96 -7.60 4.99 39.90
N ILE A 97 -6.36 4.90 39.41
CA ILE A 97 -5.86 3.66 38.81
C ILE A 97 -4.92 2.95 39.80
N GLY A 98 -5.11 1.66 40.00
CA GLY A 98 -4.12 0.82 40.67
C GLY A 98 -2.90 0.64 39.76
N GLN A 99 -3.02 -0.28 38.82
CA GLN A 99 -1.96 -0.62 37.86
C GLN A 99 -2.40 -0.29 36.44
N CYS A 100 -1.60 0.47 35.71
CA CYS A 100 -1.77 0.73 34.29
C CYS A 100 -0.68 0.05 33.48
N HIS A 101 -1.07 -0.75 32.48
CA HIS A 101 -0.18 -1.39 31.51
C HIS A 101 -0.54 -0.91 30.12
N ILE A 102 0.42 -0.34 29.41
CA ILE A 102 0.27 0.11 28.02
C ILE A 102 1.26 -0.69 27.17
N ASP A 103 0.73 -1.58 26.35
CA ASP A 103 1.47 -2.33 25.35
C ASP A 103 1.29 -1.65 24.00
N THR A 104 2.38 -1.11 23.45
CA THR A 104 2.33 -0.31 22.23
C THR A 104 3.26 -0.77 21.12
N THR A 105 2.83 -0.65 19.86
CA THR A 105 3.65 -1.04 18.70
C THR A 105 4.32 0.15 17.99
N ARG A 106 4.07 1.40 18.43
CA ARG A 106 4.75 2.61 17.93
C ARG A 106 5.14 3.53 19.10
N PRO A 107 5.95 4.59 18.89
CA PRO A 107 6.65 5.23 19.98
C PRO A 107 5.79 6.19 20.79
N GLN A 108 4.64 6.63 20.27
CA GLN A 108 3.92 7.75 20.87
C GLN A 108 2.90 7.27 21.91
N VAL A 109 3.25 7.47 23.18
CA VAL A 109 2.35 7.34 24.32
C VAL A 109 2.28 8.69 25.03
N TRP A 110 1.19 9.42 24.79
CA TRP A 110 0.90 10.68 25.48
C TRP A 110 -0.10 10.41 26.60
N ILE A 111 0.16 10.90 27.80
CA ILE A 111 -0.73 10.79 28.96
C ILE A 111 -1.01 12.17 29.57
N GLU A 112 -2.25 12.47 29.91
CA GLU A 112 -2.63 13.74 30.57
C GLU A 112 -3.59 13.51 31.75
N ASN A 113 -3.45 14.33 32.80
CA ASN A 113 -4.33 14.32 33.97
C ASN A 113 -4.54 12.91 34.55
N PHE A 114 -3.44 12.25 34.88
CA PHE A 114 -3.39 10.82 35.15
C PHE A 114 -2.89 10.53 36.56
N GLN A 115 -3.61 9.70 37.31
CA GLN A 115 -3.23 9.27 38.65
C GLN A 115 -3.24 7.74 38.76
N ALA A 116 -2.09 7.14 39.10
CA ALA A 116 -2.00 5.69 39.30
C ALA A 116 -1.03 5.27 40.42
N GLU A 117 -1.18 4.06 40.95
CA GLU A 117 -0.12 3.48 41.79
C GLU A 117 1.08 3.04 40.94
N SER A 118 0.85 2.48 39.76
CA SER A 118 1.93 2.15 38.83
C SER A 118 1.55 2.34 37.37
N LEU A 119 2.51 2.78 36.56
CA LEU A 119 2.43 2.81 35.10
C LEU A 119 3.55 1.94 34.51
N THR A 120 3.17 0.99 33.64
CA THR A 120 4.08 0.19 32.84
C THR A 120 3.81 0.44 31.37
N ALA A 121 4.79 0.92 30.61
CA ALA A 121 4.70 1.06 29.16
C ALA A 121 5.71 0.12 28.47
N ARG A 122 5.26 -0.70 27.53
CA ARG A 122 6.10 -1.67 26.81
C ARG A 122 5.94 -1.52 25.32
N CYS A 123 7.05 -1.60 24.59
CA CYS A 123 6.99 -1.77 23.15
C CYS A 123 6.76 -3.25 22.81
N MET A 124 5.67 -3.54 22.11
CA MET A 124 5.37 -4.86 21.55
C MET A 124 5.63 -4.85 20.05
N LEU A 125 6.05 -5.99 19.51
CA LEU A 125 6.08 -6.20 18.07
C LEU A 125 4.64 -6.42 17.59
N ASP A 126 4.23 -5.67 16.56
CA ASP A 126 3.01 -5.98 15.81
C ASP A 126 3.29 -7.25 15.00
N GLU A 127 2.57 -8.35 15.31
CA GLU A 127 2.84 -9.66 14.72
C GLU A 127 2.67 -9.64 13.20
N ASP A 128 1.67 -8.89 12.70
CA ASP A 128 1.42 -8.77 11.27
C ASP A 128 2.54 -7.99 10.59
N GLU A 129 2.99 -6.90 11.21
CA GLU A 129 4.17 -6.16 10.74
C GLU A 129 5.41 -7.06 10.71
N GLU A 130 5.67 -7.82 11.78
CA GLU A 130 6.82 -8.70 11.89
C GLU A 130 6.81 -9.77 10.79
N GLN A 131 5.66 -10.41 10.54
CA GLN A 131 5.55 -11.37 9.44
C GLN A 131 5.73 -10.72 8.07
N VAL A 132 5.15 -9.54 7.82
CA VAL A 132 5.36 -8.82 6.55
C VAL A 132 6.85 -8.51 6.36
N ARG A 133 7.53 -7.97 7.36
CA ARG A 133 8.97 -7.66 7.30
C ARG A 133 9.84 -8.90 7.09
N LYS A 134 9.41 -10.04 7.62
CA LYS A 134 10.10 -11.32 7.48
C LYS A 134 9.92 -11.92 6.08
N LEU A 135 8.71 -11.84 5.53
CA LEU A 135 8.32 -12.57 4.33
C LEU A 135 8.45 -11.75 3.06
N LEU A 136 8.41 -10.42 3.11
CA LEU A 136 8.37 -9.57 1.93
C LEU A 136 9.67 -9.66 1.13
N PRO A 137 9.66 -10.22 -0.11
CA PRO A 137 10.88 -10.44 -0.88
C PRO A 137 11.24 -9.25 -1.77
N GLY A 138 10.26 -8.42 -2.14
CA GLY A 138 10.50 -7.26 -2.97
C GLY A 138 9.45 -6.16 -2.84
N ILE A 139 9.82 -4.96 -3.31
CA ILE A 139 8.99 -3.77 -3.21
C ILE A 139 9.17 -2.84 -4.41
N THR A 140 8.08 -2.23 -4.85
CA THR A 140 8.13 -1.14 -5.82
C THR A 140 8.62 0.12 -5.14
N VAL A 141 9.52 0.84 -5.80
CA VAL A 141 10.00 2.15 -5.33
C VAL A 141 9.63 3.24 -6.35
N ILE A 142 9.12 4.37 -5.86
CA ILE A 142 8.91 5.58 -6.66
C ILE A 142 10.15 6.46 -6.45
N PRO A 143 11.14 6.47 -7.36
CA PRO A 143 12.41 7.17 -7.15
C PRO A 143 12.28 8.71 -7.13
N GLY A 144 11.10 9.24 -7.47
CA GLY A 144 10.82 10.67 -7.55
C GLY A 144 10.46 11.11 -8.97
N CYS A 145 10.44 12.43 -9.19
CA CYS A 145 10.07 13.04 -10.46
C CYS A 145 10.96 14.26 -10.78
N GLY A 146 11.17 14.56 -12.06
CA GLY A 146 12.02 15.68 -12.50
C GLY A 146 13.53 15.42 -12.32
N GLU A 147 14.31 16.46 -12.10
CA GLU A 147 15.79 16.36 -12.05
C GLU A 147 16.36 15.98 -10.67
N TYR A 148 15.57 16.07 -9.60
CA TYR A 148 16.12 15.97 -8.24
C TYR A 148 15.14 15.26 -7.32
N VAL A 149 15.58 14.17 -6.67
CA VAL A 149 15.93 14.15 -5.23
C VAL A 149 16.95 13.03 -4.92
N LEU A 150 18.12 12.97 -5.58
CA LEU A 150 19.03 11.82 -5.39
C LEU A 150 19.45 11.62 -3.92
N ASP A 151 19.79 12.70 -3.20
CA ASP A 151 20.23 12.58 -1.80
C ASP A 151 19.10 12.01 -0.91
N GLU A 152 17.87 12.56 -0.96
CA GLU A 152 16.75 12.03 -0.16
C GLU A 152 16.29 10.65 -0.65
N ALA A 153 16.43 10.36 -1.96
CA ALA A 153 16.13 9.06 -2.53
C ALA A 153 17.14 7.98 -2.13
N PHE A 154 18.42 8.33 -1.97
CA PHE A 154 19.46 7.45 -1.45
C PHE A 154 19.23 7.18 0.03
N ASP A 155 18.99 8.23 0.82
CA ASP A 155 18.61 8.09 2.24
C ASP A 155 17.35 7.22 2.40
N SER A 156 16.38 7.34 1.49
CA SER A 156 15.17 6.52 1.51
C SER A 156 15.45 5.05 1.17
N LEU A 157 16.38 4.75 0.26
CA LEU A 157 16.84 3.39 -0.01
C LEU A 157 17.63 2.77 1.14
N ASP A 158 18.50 3.55 1.79
CA ASP A 158 19.24 3.14 2.98
C ASP A 158 18.26 2.76 4.10
N ARG A 159 17.24 3.60 4.31
CA ARG A 159 16.16 3.34 5.25
C ARG A 159 15.33 2.13 4.86
N LEU A 160 14.98 1.98 3.58
CA LEU A 160 14.28 0.79 3.10
C LEU A 160 15.04 -0.48 3.49
N LYS A 161 16.37 -0.50 3.32
CA LYS A 161 17.21 -1.64 3.70
C LYS A 161 17.24 -1.88 5.22
N GLN A 162 17.19 -0.82 6.03
CA GLN A 162 17.14 -0.94 7.49
C GLN A 162 15.79 -1.45 7.99
N ASP A 163 14.71 -0.93 7.42
CA ASP A 163 13.34 -1.19 7.81
C ASP A 163 12.89 -2.59 7.35
N LEU A 164 13.21 -2.93 6.10
CA LEU A 164 12.82 -4.17 5.44
C LEU A 164 14.06 -4.98 5.03
N PRO A 165 14.83 -5.54 5.99
CA PRO A 165 16.13 -6.16 5.71
C PRO A 165 16.08 -7.41 4.82
N ASN A 166 14.92 -8.08 4.75
CA ASN A 166 14.71 -9.27 3.91
C ASN A 166 14.26 -8.92 2.48
N VAL A 167 13.98 -7.65 2.19
CA VAL A 167 13.74 -7.21 0.81
C VAL A 167 15.05 -7.36 0.03
N GLU A 168 14.99 -8.23 -0.97
CA GLU A 168 16.07 -8.47 -1.93
C GLU A 168 15.85 -7.70 -3.23
N TRP A 169 14.59 -7.54 -3.64
CA TRP A 169 14.22 -6.94 -4.91
C TRP A 169 13.62 -5.55 -4.72
N ILE A 170 14.11 -4.58 -5.49
CA ILE A 170 13.40 -3.32 -5.69
C ILE A 170 12.91 -3.21 -7.13
N SER A 171 11.78 -2.55 -7.32
CA SER A 171 11.22 -2.27 -8.65
C SER A 171 11.04 -0.77 -8.85
N PRO A 172 12.05 -0.04 -9.35
CA PRO A 172 11.94 1.38 -9.63
C PRO A 172 10.94 1.64 -10.76
N VAL A 173 9.86 2.36 -10.45
CA VAL A 173 8.82 2.71 -11.41
C VAL A 173 9.10 4.08 -12.00
N VAL A 174 9.30 4.11 -13.32
CA VAL A 174 9.67 5.32 -14.05
C VAL A 174 8.62 5.60 -15.12
N ALA A 175 7.87 6.68 -14.95
CA ALA A 175 6.73 7.00 -15.80
C ALA A 175 7.08 7.89 -17.00
N TRP A 176 6.61 7.53 -18.19
CA TRP A 176 6.31 8.49 -19.27
C TRP A 176 4.80 8.69 -19.37
N PHE A 177 4.38 9.70 -20.12
CA PHE A 177 3.00 10.15 -20.11
C PHE A 177 2.33 10.04 -21.47
N ALA A 178 1.19 9.33 -21.50
CA ALA A 178 0.26 9.34 -22.62
C ALA A 178 -0.53 10.65 -22.65
N SER A 179 -0.56 11.31 -23.81
CA SER A 179 -1.34 12.55 -24.03
C SER A 179 -2.85 12.29 -24.21
N SER A 180 -3.22 11.09 -24.66
CA SER A 180 -4.58 10.71 -25.01
C SER A 180 -4.87 9.24 -24.73
N LEU A 181 -6.15 8.93 -24.46
CA LEU A 181 -6.66 7.55 -24.49
C LEU A 181 -6.97 7.08 -25.92
N ASP A 182 -7.18 8.02 -26.86
CA ASP A 182 -7.37 7.73 -28.28
C ASP A 182 -6.03 7.34 -28.90
N LEU A 183 -5.93 6.09 -29.35
CA LEU A 183 -4.72 5.50 -29.89
C LEU A 183 -4.17 6.24 -31.11
N LYS A 184 -5.04 6.85 -31.93
CA LYS A 184 -4.69 7.53 -33.19
C LYS A 184 -3.92 8.82 -32.95
N THR A 185 -4.21 9.48 -31.82
CA THR A 185 -3.64 10.77 -31.45
C THR A 185 -2.73 10.70 -30.23
N CYS A 186 -2.70 9.56 -29.54
CA CYS A 186 -1.88 9.35 -28.36
C CYS A 186 -0.40 9.52 -28.68
N LYS A 187 0.26 10.30 -27.83
CA LYS A 187 1.71 10.43 -27.76
C LYS A 187 2.20 9.94 -26.42
N ILE A 188 3.31 9.19 -26.40
CA ILE A 188 3.99 8.80 -25.17
C ILE A 188 5.27 9.62 -25.08
N ILE A 189 5.32 10.54 -24.13
CA ILE A 189 6.39 11.55 -24.01
C ILE A 189 6.75 11.68 -22.52
N PRO A 190 8.04 11.84 -22.17
CA PRO A 190 8.38 12.17 -20.80
C PRO A 190 7.80 13.54 -20.41
N GLY A 191 7.37 13.66 -19.16
CA GLY A 191 6.65 14.81 -18.65
C GLY A 191 7.51 15.70 -17.78
N ILE A 192 7.26 17.01 -17.79
CA ILE A 192 7.88 17.95 -16.86
C ILE A 192 6.81 18.66 -16.04
N ASP A 193 6.97 18.63 -14.71
CA ASP A 193 6.16 19.47 -13.84
C ASP A 193 6.78 20.87 -13.76
N THR A 194 6.15 21.82 -14.43
CA THR A 194 6.62 23.21 -14.50
C THR A 194 6.48 23.96 -13.17
N ASN A 195 5.63 23.50 -12.25
CA ASN A 195 5.52 24.09 -10.92
C ASN A 195 6.75 23.76 -10.06
N LEU A 196 7.55 22.76 -10.43
CA LEU A 196 8.83 22.50 -9.78
C LEU A 196 9.91 23.53 -10.17
N LEU A 197 9.74 24.27 -11.28
CA LEU A 197 10.73 25.24 -11.78
C LEU A 197 11.02 26.38 -10.79
N GLU A 198 10.02 26.75 -9.98
CA GLU A 198 10.14 27.85 -9.01
C GLU A 198 10.56 27.36 -7.62
N ASN A 199 10.80 26.05 -7.43
CA ASN A 199 11.15 25.50 -6.13
C ASN A 199 12.66 25.67 -5.85
N PRO A 200 13.07 26.38 -4.79
CA PRO A 200 14.48 26.52 -4.42
C PRO A 200 15.16 25.19 -4.04
N LYS A 201 14.41 24.12 -3.76
CA LYS A 201 14.94 22.75 -3.58
C LYS A 201 15.23 22.01 -4.90
N HIS A 202 14.73 22.51 -6.03
CA HIS A 202 14.97 21.93 -7.36
C HIS A 202 15.68 22.94 -8.29
N PRO A 203 16.83 23.51 -7.90
CA PRO A 203 17.47 24.62 -8.61
C PRO A 203 18.06 24.24 -9.97
N LYS A 204 18.01 22.95 -10.37
CA LYS A 204 18.73 22.45 -11.54
C LYS A 204 17.88 22.14 -12.76
N ILE A 205 16.55 22.07 -12.65
CA ILE A 205 15.58 21.61 -13.69
C ILE A 205 15.84 22.04 -15.15
N ASP A 206 16.57 23.13 -15.38
CA ASP A 206 17.11 23.51 -16.68
C ASP A 206 17.99 22.42 -17.33
N SER A 207 18.64 21.55 -16.54
CA SER A 207 19.42 20.37 -16.99
C SER A 207 18.62 19.06 -17.03
N TRP A 208 17.30 19.12 -16.89
CA TRP A 208 16.44 17.96 -17.06
C TRP A 208 16.51 17.44 -18.50
N GLN A 209 16.80 16.16 -18.65
CA GLN A 209 16.87 15.49 -19.93
C GLN A 209 16.49 14.01 -19.82
N VAL A 210 15.65 13.55 -20.74
CA VAL A 210 15.25 12.16 -20.92
C VAL A 210 15.37 11.85 -22.40
N GLY A 211 16.38 11.06 -22.79
CA GLY A 211 16.74 10.83 -24.19
C GLY A 211 17.01 12.15 -24.92
N GLU A 212 16.25 12.39 -25.99
CA GLU A 212 16.30 13.63 -26.76
C GLU A 212 15.45 14.77 -26.17
N TYR A 213 14.59 14.48 -25.18
CA TYR A 213 13.70 15.46 -24.56
C TYR A 213 14.45 16.25 -23.50
N THR A 214 14.37 17.58 -23.60
CA THR A 214 15.00 18.51 -22.64
C THR A 214 13.94 19.36 -21.96
N SER A 215 14.32 20.14 -20.95
CA SER A 215 13.45 21.14 -20.30
C SER A 215 12.81 22.14 -21.28
N SER A 216 13.41 22.34 -22.46
CA SER A 216 12.86 23.16 -23.55
C SER A 216 11.79 22.46 -24.40
N CYS A 217 11.66 21.13 -24.28
CA CYS A 217 10.64 20.34 -24.93
C CYS A 217 9.35 20.38 -24.10
N ASN A 218 8.33 21.09 -24.61
CA ASN A 218 7.09 21.34 -23.88
C ASN A 218 6.14 20.11 -23.87
N PHE A 219 6.29 19.20 -22.92
CA PHE A 219 5.18 18.35 -22.46
C PHE A 219 4.87 18.61 -20.98
N PRO A 220 4.37 19.82 -20.66
CA PRO A 220 4.05 20.17 -19.28
C PRO A 220 2.95 19.26 -18.72
N MET A 221 3.10 18.91 -17.45
CA MET A 221 2.03 18.24 -16.72
C MET A 221 0.79 19.12 -16.67
N LYS A 222 -0.38 18.53 -16.89
CA LYS A 222 -1.63 19.28 -16.79
C LYS A 222 -1.80 19.80 -15.37
N ILE A 223 -2.36 21.01 -15.28
CA ILE A 223 -2.61 21.67 -14.00
C ILE A 223 -4.08 21.48 -13.65
N ASN A 224 -4.35 21.08 -12.41
CA ASN A 224 -5.69 21.10 -11.84
C ASN A 224 -6.07 22.56 -11.56
N GLN A 225 -7.21 22.99 -12.09
CA GLN A 225 -7.66 24.39 -11.99
C GLN A 225 -8.15 24.77 -10.59
N VAL A 226 -8.39 23.80 -9.71
CA VAL A 226 -8.93 24.05 -8.36
C VAL A 226 -7.84 24.44 -7.37
N ASP A 227 -6.71 23.74 -7.40
CA ASP A 227 -5.59 23.94 -6.47
C ASP A 227 -4.32 24.49 -7.15
N GLU A 228 -4.38 24.70 -8.48
CA GLU A 228 -3.30 25.19 -9.33
C GLU A 228 -2.04 24.30 -9.32
N ARG A 229 -2.20 23.02 -8.98
CA ARG A 229 -1.10 22.03 -8.93
C ARG A 229 -1.08 21.13 -10.16
N SER A 230 0.12 20.69 -10.53
CA SER A 230 0.29 19.66 -11.56
C SER A 230 -0.33 18.34 -11.12
N ILE A 231 -1.00 17.65 -12.04
CA ILE A 231 -1.64 16.37 -11.75
C ILE A 231 -0.62 15.24 -11.49
N TYR A 232 0.59 15.37 -12.02
CA TYR A 232 1.72 14.47 -11.74
C TYR A 232 2.99 15.30 -11.58
N GLY A 233 4.01 14.72 -10.94
CA GLY A 233 5.32 15.35 -10.76
C GLY A 233 6.25 15.28 -11.99
N GLY A 234 5.86 14.57 -13.05
CA GLY A 234 6.66 14.39 -14.27
C GLY A 234 7.60 13.19 -14.24
N THR A 235 8.49 13.09 -15.22
CA THR A 235 9.42 11.97 -15.44
C THR A 235 10.77 12.30 -14.80
N ILE A 236 11.38 11.34 -14.11
CA ILE A 236 12.74 11.49 -13.59
C ILE A 236 13.76 11.52 -14.75
N ASN A 237 14.78 12.37 -14.68
CA ASN A 237 15.79 12.45 -15.74
C ASN A 237 16.67 11.19 -15.81
N ASP A 238 17.26 10.92 -16.99
CA ASP A 238 18.03 9.70 -17.22
C ASP A 238 19.25 9.59 -16.28
N ALA A 239 19.96 10.71 -16.07
CA ALA A 239 21.13 10.74 -15.22
C ALA A 239 20.82 10.33 -13.77
N SER A 240 19.68 10.79 -13.22
CA SER A 240 19.27 10.41 -11.86
C SER A 240 18.82 8.95 -11.79
N VAL A 241 18.18 8.43 -12.84
CA VAL A 241 17.87 6.99 -12.90
C VAL A 241 19.17 6.19 -12.78
N ILE A 242 20.20 6.50 -13.55
CA ILE A 242 21.48 5.77 -13.51
C ILE A 242 22.12 5.80 -12.12
N GLU A 243 22.20 6.96 -11.49
CA GLU A 243 22.80 7.08 -10.16
C GLU A 243 21.94 6.37 -9.08
N TYR A 244 20.61 6.42 -9.19
CA TYR A 244 19.71 5.67 -8.31
C TYR A 244 19.89 4.16 -8.43
N LEU A 245 19.96 3.63 -9.64
CA LEU A 245 20.20 2.20 -9.86
C LEU A 245 21.57 1.78 -9.32
N LYS A 246 22.59 2.62 -9.51
CA LYS A 246 23.93 2.36 -8.98
C LYS A 246 23.93 2.31 -7.44
N HIS A 247 23.30 3.27 -6.76
CA HIS A 247 23.19 3.26 -5.30
C HIS A 247 22.43 2.02 -4.81
N ALA A 248 21.33 1.65 -5.47
CA ALA A 248 20.59 0.43 -5.15
C ALA A 248 21.44 -0.85 -5.28
N GLN A 249 22.29 -0.94 -6.32
CA GLN A 249 23.24 -2.04 -6.49
C GLN A 249 24.32 -2.05 -5.39
N GLU A 250 24.82 -0.89 -4.97
CA GLU A 250 25.79 -0.76 -3.88
C GLU A 250 25.21 -1.24 -2.53
N LEU A 251 23.90 -1.08 -2.33
CA LEU A 251 23.15 -1.64 -1.19
C LEU A 251 22.82 -3.14 -1.33
N GLY A 252 23.16 -3.75 -2.48
CA GLY A 252 22.96 -5.17 -2.76
C GLY A 252 21.52 -5.56 -3.13
N PHE A 253 20.70 -4.62 -3.59
CA PHE A 253 19.39 -4.95 -4.15
C PHE A 253 19.52 -5.55 -5.55
N LYS A 254 18.64 -6.51 -5.85
CA LYS A 254 18.30 -6.91 -7.21
C LYS A 254 17.25 -5.95 -7.77
N ILE A 255 17.31 -5.64 -9.05
CA ILE A 255 16.51 -4.56 -9.65
C ILE A 255 15.60 -5.10 -10.75
N ILE A 256 14.31 -4.82 -10.62
CA ILE A 256 13.31 -4.94 -11.70
C ILE A 256 13.05 -3.55 -12.25
N PHE A 257 13.56 -3.21 -13.44
CA PHE A 257 13.24 -1.92 -14.03
C PHE A 257 11.82 -1.92 -14.58
N TYR A 258 11.03 -0.92 -14.19
CA TYR A 258 9.60 -0.86 -14.50
C TYR A 258 9.25 0.46 -15.20
N PRO A 259 9.39 0.55 -16.53
CA PRO A 259 8.84 1.63 -17.32
C PRO A 259 7.30 1.60 -17.27
N LEU A 260 6.69 2.71 -16.88
CA LEU A 260 5.23 2.83 -16.73
C LEU A 260 4.67 3.93 -17.62
N ILE A 261 3.44 3.75 -18.09
CA ILE A 261 2.68 4.81 -18.75
C ILE A 261 1.67 5.37 -17.74
N MET A 262 1.75 6.66 -17.46
CA MET A 262 0.67 7.42 -16.82
C MET A 262 -0.07 8.25 -17.87
N VAL A 263 -1.32 8.64 -17.62
CA VAL A 263 -2.10 9.42 -18.62
C VAL A 263 -2.22 10.87 -18.16
N ASN A 264 -1.61 11.79 -18.90
CA ASN A 264 -1.59 13.23 -18.62
C ASN A 264 -2.92 13.91 -19.03
N GLN A 265 -4.00 13.48 -18.39
CA GLN A 265 -5.35 14.03 -18.56
C GLN A 265 -5.98 14.32 -17.19
N ILE A 266 -6.80 15.37 -17.13
CA ILE A 266 -7.62 15.66 -15.95
C ILE A 266 -8.49 14.44 -15.67
N GLY A 267 -8.61 14.07 -14.39
CA GLY A 267 -9.23 12.81 -14.00
C GLY A 267 -8.25 11.64 -13.93
N LYS A 268 -6.97 11.80 -14.29
CA LYS A 268 -5.91 10.78 -14.18
C LYS A 268 -6.38 9.38 -14.63
N PRO A 269 -6.93 9.24 -15.86
CA PRO A 269 -7.54 7.98 -16.26
C PRO A 269 -6.48 6.88 -16.32
N TRP A 270 -6.88 5.67 -16.01
CA TRP A 270 -6.01 4.51 -16.02
C TRP A 270 -5.51 4.18 -17.44
N ARG A 271 -4.23 3.76 -17.54
CA ARG A 271 -3.56 3.40 -18.80
C ARG A 271 -4.24 2.25 -19.54
N GLY A 272 -4.92 1.36 -18.82
CA GLY A 272 -5.71 0.28 -19.40
C GLY A 272 -6.88 0.74 -20.28
N TRP A 273 -7.24 2.03 -20.26
CA TRP A 273 -8.21 2.61 -21.18
C TRP A 273 -7.64 3.04 -22.54
N ILE A 274 -6.31 3.06 -22.70
CA ILE A 274 -5.68 3.42 -23.98
C ILE A 274 -6.10 2.40 -25.05
N GLY A 275 -6.62 2.90 -26.16
CA GLY A 275 -7.06 2.06 -27.29
C GLY A 275 -8.37 1.32 -27.07
N LYS A 276 -9.10 1.56 -25.96
CA LYS A 276 -10.43 0.99 -25.73
C LYS A 276 -11.52 1.77 -26.51
N ASP A 277 -11.39 1.79 -27.82
CA ASP A 277 -12.32 2.38 -28.79
C ASP A 277 -12.61 1.34 -29.90
N GLU A 278 -13.89 1.12 -30.18
CA GLU A 278 -14.37 0.15 -31.19
C GLU A 278 -13.91 0.48 -32.62
N GLN A 279 -13.42 1.70 -32.87
CA GLN A 279 -12.94 2.14 -34.20
C GLN A 279 -11.42 2.03 -34.38
N VAL A 280 -10.70 1.36 -33.47
CA VAL A 280 -9.26 1.15 -33.59
C VAL A 280 -8.97 0.04 -34.62
N THR A 281 -8.09 0.34 -35.57
CA THR A 281 -7.66 -0.59 -36.62
C THR A 281 -6.30 -1.22 -36.30
N VAL A 282 -5.95 -2.30 -37.02
CA VAL A 282 -4.60 -2.90 -36.96
C VAL A 282 -3.51 -1.89 -37.34
N GLU A 283 -3.80 -0.99 -38.30
CA GLU A 283 -2.88 0.06 -38.72
C GLU A 283 -2.67 1.10 -37.61
N ASP A 284 -3.72 1.45 -36.85
CA ASP A 284 -3.59 2.35 -35.70
C ASP A 284 -2.70 1.73 -34.62
N VAL A 285 -2.87 0.43 -34.33
CA VAL A 285 -2.01 -0.31 -33.39
C VAL A 285 -0.56 -0.33 -33.87
N GLN A 286 -0.34 -0.63 -35.15
CA GLN A 286 0.99 -0.61 -35.76
C GLN A 286 1.63 0.78 -35.62
N ASN A 287 0.91 1.84 -35.99
CA ASN A 287 1.42 3.21 -35.94
C ASN A 287 1.73 3.67 -34.51
N PHE A 288 0.87 3.34 -33.54
CA PHE A 288 1.14 3.63 -32.13
C PHE A 288 2.37 2.87 -31.62
N TYR A 289 2.48 1.58 -31.93
CA TYR A 289 3.62 0.78 -31.52
C TYR A 289 4.95 1.32 -32.08
N GLU A 290 5.03 1.51 -33.39
CA GLU A 290 6.28 1.90 -34.07
C GLU A 290 6.77 3.28 -33.63
N ASN A 291 5.84 4.22 -33.45
CA ASN A 291 6.17 5.64 -33.27
C ASN A 291 6.14 6.09 -31.81
N GLN A 292 5.46 5.37 -30.91
CA GLN A 292 5.26 5.80 -29.52
C GLN A 292 5.75 4.75 -28.53
N TYR A 293 5.18 3.54 -28.59
CA TYR A 293 5.42 2.54 -27.55
C TYR A 293 6.81 1.89 -27.61
N ARG A 294 7.24 1.46 -28.82
CA ARG A 294 8.57 0.85 -29.00
C ARG A 294 9.69 1.82 -28.63
N PRO A 295 9.74 3.09 -29.12
CA PRO A 295 10.80 4.02 -28.73
C PRO A 295 10.88 4.26 -27.22
N PHE A 296 9.73 4.36 -26.54
CA PHE A 296 9.67 4.51 -25.09
C PHE A 296 10.33 3.34 -24.34
N ILE A 297 9.98 2.10 -24.69
CA ILE A 297 10.53 0.93 -24.01
C ILE A 297 12.01 0.71 -24.37
N LEU A 298 12.39 0.91 -25.64
CA LEU A 298 13.78 0.73 -26.06
C LEU A 298 14.71 1.80 -25.47
N HIS A 299 14.25 3.05 -25.30
CA HIS A 299 15.00 4.09 -24.58
C HIS A 299 15.46 3.58 -23.21
N TYR A 300 14.52 3.04 -22.42
CA TYR A 300 14.85 2.54 -21.10
C TYR A 300 15.65 1.24 -21.12
N ALA A 301 15.42 0.34 -22.06
CA ALA A 301 16.25 -0.85 -22.21
C ALA A 301 17.72 -0.46 -22.48
N GLU A 302 17.96 0.52 -23.36
CA GLU A 302 19.31 1.04 -23.63
C GLU A 302 19.91 1.74 -22.41
N LEU A 303 19.12 2.57 -21.72
CA LEU A 303 19.57 3.32 -20.53
C LEU A 303 20.07 2.36 -19.44
N VAL A 304 19.31 1.30 -19.15
CA VAL A 304 19.56 0.42 -18.00
C VAL A 304 20.36 -0.83 -18.34
N ALA A 305 20.85 -0.96 -19.58
CA ALA A 305 21.67 -2.10 -20.01
C ALA A 305 22.86 -2.32 -19.07
N GLY A 306 23.02 -3.56 -18.59
CA GLY A 306 24.05 -3.95 -17.63
C GLY A 306 23.86 -3.47 -16.19
N ARG A 307 22.68 -2.93 -15.84
CA ARG A 307 22.41 -2.35 -14.50
C ARG A 307 21.23 -2.99 -13.76
N VAL A 308 20.52 -3.93 -14.38
CA VAL A 308 19.29 -4.50 -13.81
C VAL A 308 19.23 -6.00 -14.00
N ASP A 309 18.47 -6.66 -13.12
CA ASP A 309 18.31 -8.11 -13.08
C ASP A 309 17.02 -8.56 -13.77
N ALA A 310 16.03 -7.67 -13.85
CA ALA A 310 14.80 -7.87 -14.60
C ALA A 310 14.29 -6.56 -15.23
N PHE A 311 13.45 -6.69 -16.26
CA PHE A 311 12.88 -5.58 -17.01
C PHE A 311 11.44 -5.88 -17.43
N ILE A 312 10.53 -4.94 -17.18
CA ILE A 312 9.12 -5.03 -17.56
C ILE A 312 8.89 -4.31 -18.90
N ILE A 313 8.41 -5.02 -19.92
CA ILE A 313 8.20 -4.45 -21.27
C ILE A 313 6.88 -3.70 -21.40
N GLY A 314 6.01 -3.78 -20.39
CA GLY A 314 4.68 -3.18 -20.39
C GLY A 314 3.87 -3.60 -19.18
N SER A 315 2.83 -2.82 -18.88
CA SER A 315 1.99 -3.08 -17.71
C SER A 315 0.55 -2.61 -17.89
N GLU A 316 -0.41 -3.47 -17.53
CA GLU A 316 -1.86 -3.22 -17.48
C GLU A 316 -2.44 -2.53 -18.74
N LEU A 317 -1.97 -2.93 -19.92
CA LEU A 317 -2.41 -2.38 -21.21
C LEU A 317 -3.64 -3.12 -21.74
N ILE A 318 -4.60 -3.46 -20.87
CA ILE A 318 -5.77 -4.28 -21.19
C ILE A 318 -6.54 -3.76 -22.40
N GLY A 319 -6.65 -2.44 -22.55
CA GLY A 319 -7.30 -1.80 -23.69
C GLY A 319 -6.61 -2.12 -25.02
N LEU A 320 -5.31 -2.40 -25.03
CA LEU A 320 -4.54 -2.78 -26.22
C LEU A 320 -4.42 -4.29 -26.40
N THR A 321 -4.19 -5.04 -25.32
CA THR A 321 -4.01 -6.49 -25.37
C THR A 321 -5.32 -7.24 -25.62
N SER A 322 -6.47 -6.60 -25.36
CA SER A 322 -7.79 -7.13 -25.69
C SER A 322 -8.29 -6.76 -27.09
N LEU A 323 -7.62 -5.84 -27.81
CA LEU A 323 -7.99 -5.49 -29.18
C LEU A 323 -7.85 -6.70 -30.10
N LYS A 324 -8.98 -7.06 -30.72
CA LYS A 324 -9.10 -8.27 -31.52
C LYS A 324 -9.57 -7.94 -32.93
N THR A 325 -8.93 -8.55 -33.93
CA THR A 325 -9.38 -8.47 -35.33
C THR A 325 -10.62 -9.34 -35.58
N GLU A 326 -11.20 -9.21 -36.77
CA GLU A 326 -12.29 -10.11 -37.23
C GLU A 326 -11.85 -11.58 -37.23
N ASP A 327 -10.59 -11.85 -37.58
CA ASP A 327 -9.98 -13.19 -37.59
C ASP A 327 -9.53 -13.69 -36.20
N ASN A 328 -9.96 -13.03 -35.12
CA ASN A 328 -9.57 -13.37 -33.74
C ASN A 328 -8.07 -13.25 -33.43
N LEU A 329 -7.35 -12.34 -34.10
CA LEU A 329 -5.95 -12.04 -33.82
C LEU A 329 -5.83 -10.85 -32.87
N PHE A 330 -4.73 -10.78 -32.12
CA PHE A 330 -4.45 -9.74 -31.12
C PHE A 330 -3.19 -8.96 -31.50
N PRO A 331 -3.30 -7.89 -32.30
CA PRO A 331 -2.15 -7.25 -32.94
C PRO A 331 -1.14 -6.70 -31.96
N PHE A 332 -1.59 -6.10 -30.85
CA PHE A 332 -0.68 -5.53 -29.87
C PHE A 332 0.11 -6.61 -29.12
N VAL A 333 -0.47 -7.79 -28.87
CA VAL A 333 0.26 -8.90 -28.27
C VAL A 333 1.37 -9.41 -29.19
N LYS A 334 1.14 -9.45 -30.51
CA LYS A 334 2.22 -9.72 -31.48
C LYS A 334 3.35 -8.69 -31.40
N LYS A 335 3.00 -7.42 -31.14
CA LYS A 335 3.97 -6.35 -30.95
C LYS A 335 4.73 -6.44 -29.63
N LEU A 336 4.11 -6.89 -28.54
CA LEU A 336 4.82 -7.19 -27.30
C LEU A 336 5.83 -8.33 -27.48
N ILE A 337 5.49 -9.36 -28.27
CA ILE A 337 6.40 -10.46 -28.59
C ILE A 337 7.61 -9.96 -29.40
N GLU A 338 7.37 -9.13 -30.41
CA GLU A 338 8.44 -8.47 -31.18
C GLU A 338 9.34 -7.64 -30.25
N LEU A 339 8.74 -6.81 -29.40
CA LEU A 339 9.43 -5.95 -28.44
C LEU A 339 10.28 -6.76 -27.45
N ALA A 340 9.77 -7.88 -26.94
CA ALA A 340 10.52 -8.76 -26.04
C ALA A 340 11.81 -9.28 -26.69
N GLY A 341 11.78 -9.55 -28.01
CA GLY A 341 12.99 -9.90 -28.77
C GLY A 341 14.00 -8.76 -28.86
N LEU A 342 13.53 -7.54 -29.16
CA LEU A 342 14.41 -6.37 -29.23
C LEU A 342 15.03 -6.01 -27.86
N VAL A 343 14.24 -6.07 -26.79
CA VAL A 343 14.72 -5.85 -25.42
C VAL A 343 15.73 -6.93 -25.03
N ARG A 344 15.51 -8.19 -25.42
CA ARG A 344 16.47 -9.28 -25.21
C ARG A 344 17.81 -9.04 -25.89
N GLU A 345 17.80 -8.50 -27.11
CA GLU A 345 19.03 -8.15 -27.83
C GLU A 345 19.84 -7.06 -27.13
N ILE A 346 19.17 -6.09 -26.50
CA ILE A 346 19.80 -4.98 -25.77
C ILE A 346 20.32 -5.43 -24.39
N LEU A 347 19.46 -6.09 -23.60
CA LEU A 347 19.74 -6.42 -22.20
C LEU A 347 20.55 -7.71 -22.03
N GLY A 348 20.57 -8.57 -23.05
CA GLY A 348 21.27 -9.85 -23.02
C GLY A 348 20.50 -10.99 -22.36
N PRO A 349 21.09 -12.19 -22.28
CA PRO A 349 20.41 -13.40 -21.85
C PRO A 349 20.17 -13.48 -20.33
N ASP A 350 20.93 -12.73 -19.53
CA ASP A 350 20.92 -12.87 -18.06
C ASP A 350 19.81 -12.04 -17.39
N VAL A 351 19.34 -10.97 -18.04
CA VAL A 351 18.27 -10.10 -17.52
C VAL A 351 16.92 -10.76 -17.73
N LYS A 352 16.10 -10.89 -16.69
CA LYS A 352 14.75 -11.44 -16.83
C LYS A 352 13.81 -10.45 -17.50
N ILE A 353 13.01 -10.88 -18.46
CA ILE A 353 12.07 -10.02 -19.20
C ILE A 353 10.65 -10.55 -19.00
N SER A 354 9.71 -9.65 -18.73
CA SER A 354 8.29 -10.00 -18.68
C SER A 354 7.37 -8.81 -18.99
N TYR A 355 6.07 -9.08 -19.06
CA TYR A 355 4.97 -8.14 -19.09
C TYR A 355 4.19 -8.25 -17.78
N ALA A 356 3.79 -7.13 -17.19
CA ALA A 356 3.03 -7.06 -15.95
C ALA A 356 1.54 -6.93 -16.26
N ALA A 357 0.84 -8.05 -16.39
CA ALA A 357 -0.58 -8.04 -16.74
C ALA A 357 -1.44 -7.64 -15.55
N ASP A 358 -2.53 -6.90 -15.80
CA ASP A 358 -3.55 -6.67 -14.76
C ASP A 358 -4.14 -8.02 -14.30
N TRP A 359 -4.55 -8.11 -13.02
CA TRP A 359 -5.17 -9.31 -12.45
C TRP A 359 -6.43 -9.78 -13.21
N SER A 360 -7.11 -8.89 -13.95
CA SER A 360 -8.25 -9.21 -14.82
C SER A 360 -7.88 -9.43 -16.30
N GLU A 361 -6.59 -9.36 -16.64
CA GLU A 361 -6.06 -9.42 -18.00
C GLU A 361 -5.26 -10.71 -18.27
N TYR A 362 -4.43 -11.15 -17.32
CA TYR A 362 -3.39 -12.17 -17.54
C TYR A 362 -3.91 -13.51 -18.06
N HIS A 363 -5.15 -13.86 -17.74
CA HIS A 363 -5.73 -15.20 -17.94
C HIS A 363 -6.54 -15.33 -19.23
N SER A 364 -7.38 -14.34 -19.57
CA SER A 364 -8.25 -14.39 -20.74
C SER A 364 -8.96 -13.05 -21.01
N VAL A 365 -9.33 -12.82 -22.26
CA VAL A 365 -10.22 -11.74 -22.70
C VAL A 365 -11.64 -12.29 -22.89
N GLY A 366 -12.61 -11.66 -22.22
CA GLY A 366 -14.03 -12.04 -22.31
C GLY A 366 -14.35 -13.45 -21.79
N GLY A 367 -13.47 -14.04 -20.97
CA GLY A 367 -13.64 -15.40 -20.44
C GLY A 367 -13.53 -16.50 -21.52
N TYR A 368 -12.85 -16.22 -22.64
CA TYR A 368 -12.72 -17.20 -23.72
C TYR A 368 -11.37 -17.11 -24.42
N PHE A 369 -11.02 -15.95 -24.97
CA PHE A 369 -9.77 -15.79 -25.71
C PHE A 369 -8.58 -15.68 -24.77
N ARG A 370 -7.43 -16.24 -25.14
CA ARG A 370 -6.21 -16.25 -24.30
C ARG A 370 -5.04 -15.62 -25.04
N PRO A 371 -5.10 -14.32 -25.35
CA PRO A 371 -4.10 -13.71 -26.22
C PRO A 371 -2.70 -13.75 -25.60
N LEU A 372 -2.59 -13.57 -24.29
CA LEU A 372 -1.31 -13.54 -23.60
C LEU A 372 -0.62 -14.91 -23.49
N ASP A 373 -1.32 -16.04 -23.73
CA ASP A 373 -0.68 -17.37 -23.74
C ASP A 373 0.47 -17.44 -24.76
N GLU A 374 0.35 -16.76 -25.90
CA GLU A 374 1.42 -16.70 -26.89
C GLU A 374 2.62 -15.86 -26.40
N LEU A 375 2.35 -14.76 -25.69
CA LEU A 375 3.40 -13.95 -25.07
C LEU A 375 4.12 -14.76 -23.98
N TRP A 376 3.36 -15.40 -23.09
CA TRP A 376 3.89 -16.24 -22.01
C TRP A 376 4.70 -17.43 -22.52
N ALA A 377 4.30 -18.00 -23.67
CA ALA A 377 5.03 -19.08 -24.31
C ALA A 377 6.30 -18.62 -25.04
N ASN A 378 6.48 -17.33 -25.27
CA ASN A 378 7.63 -16.82 -25.99
C ASN A 378 8.93 -17.02 -25.20
N GLN A 379 9.99 -17.47 -25.88
CA GLN A 379 11.28 -17.74 -25.26
C GLN A 379 11.95 -16.51 -24.63
N ASN A 380 11.61 -15.29 -25.11
CA ASN A 380 12.16 -14.05 -24.57
C ASN A 380 11.47 -13.60 -23.28
N ILE A 381 10.34 -14.20 -22.90
CA ILE A 381 9.64 -13.94 -21.65
C ILE A 381 10.03 -14.99 -20.61
N ASP A 382 10.51 -14.56 -19.45
CA ASP A 382 11.10 -15.46 -18.44
C ASP A 382 10.11 -15.91 -17.36
N PHE A 383 9.08 -15.11 -17.10
CA PHE A 383 8.08 -15.36 -16.08
C PHE A 383 6.74 -14.72 -16.49
N VAL A 384 5.65 -15.18 -15.90
CA VAL A 384 4.32 -14.54 -16.00
C VAL A 384 4.25 -13.45 -14.95
N GLY A 385 4.23 -12.18 -15.37
CA GLY A 385 4.08 -11.03 -14.48
C GLY A 385 2.61 -10.66 -14.28
N ILE A 386 2.20 -10.47 -13.03
CA ILE A 386 0.82 -10.10 -12.68
C ILE A 386 0.83 -8.97 -11.65
N ASP A 387 0.06 -7.92 -11.91
CA ASP A 387 -0.30 -6.89 -10.94
C ASP A 387 -1.55 -7.38 -10.17
N ALA A 388 -1.28 -8.09 -9.07
CA ALA A 388 -2.16 -9.06 -8.43
C ALA A 388 -3.08 -8.47 -7.34
N TYR A 389 -4.01 -7.62 -7.76
CA TYR A 389 -4.97 -6.96 -6.86
C TYR A 389 -6.32 -7.68 -6.74
N PHE A 390 -6.30 -8.96 -6.40
CA PHE A 390 -7.49 -9.82 -6.34
C PHE A 390 -8.48 -9.44 -5.23
N PRO A 391 -9.79 -9.32 -5.50
CA PRO A 391 -10.81 -9.21 -4.45
C PRO A 391 -10.85 -10.45 -3.55
N LEU A 392 -10.68 -10.27 -2.24
CA LEU A 392 -10.57 -11.36 -1.27
C LEU A 392 -11.83 -11.55 -0.45
N THR A 393 -12.52 -10.45 -0.14
CA THR A 393 -13.71 -10.46 0.71
C THR A 393 -14.86 -9.70 0.05
N HIS A 394 -16.06 -9.85 0.60
CA HIS A 394 -17.22 -9.01 0.28
C HIS A 394 -17.94 -8.60 1.57
N SER A 395 -17.16 -8.40 2.62
CA SER A 395 -17.65 -8.16 3.97
C SER A 395 -18.19 -6.74 4.10
N GLN A 396 -19.30 -6.58 4.83
CA GLN A 396 -19.76 -5.27 5.28
C GLN A 396 -19.18 -4.90 6.65
N GLU A 397 -18.56 -5.86 7.32
CA GLU A 397 -17.82 -5.65 8.56
C GLU A 397 -16.42 -5.13 8.25
N SER A 398 -15.86 -4.32 9.15
CA SER A 398 -14.50 -3.79 8.98
C SER A 398 -13.45 -4.68 9.65
N ARG A 399 -13.86 -5.62 10.51
CA ARG A 399 -12.96 -6.54 11.22
C ARG A 399 -12.75 -7.80 10.41
N PHE A 400 -11.49 -8.15 10.19
CA PHE A 400 -11.08 -9.36 9.48
C PHE A 400 -10.21 -10.25 10.36
N SER A 401 -10.19 -11.53 10.03
CA SER A 401 -9.17 -12.46 10.55
C SER A 401 -8.22 -12.88 9.44
N LEU A 402 -7.02 -13.33 9.81
CA LEU A 402 -6.04 -13.88 8.88
C LEU A 402 -6.65 -15.05 8.06
N GLU A 403 -7.40 -15.93 8.74
CA GLU A 403 -8.08 -17.07 8.11
C GLU A 403 -9.14 -16.63 7.08
N GLU A 404 -9.91 -15.60 7.39
CA GLU A 404 -10.94 -15.05 6.47
C GLU A 404 -10.31 -14.50 5.19
N ILE A 405 -9.27 -13.67 5.32
CA ILE A 405 -8.57 -13.11 4.15
C ILE A 405 -7.87 -14.23 3.36
N GLY A 406 -7.21 -15.17 4.04
CA GLY A 406 -6.55 -16.31 3.41
C GLY A 406 -7.51 -17.19 2.61
N LYS A 407 -8.70 -17.48 3.15
CA LYS A 407 -9.76 -18.20 2.42
C LYS A 407 -10.19 -17.46 1.16
N GLY A 408 -10.19 -16.13 1.19
CA GLY A 408 -10.51 -15.25 0.08
C GLY A 408 -9.69 -15.48 -1.19
N PHE A 409 -8.50 -16.06 -1.10
CA PHE A 409 -7.72 -16.42 -2.30
C PHE A 409 -8.28 -17.65 -3.05
N THR A 410 -9.07 -18.50 -2.39
CA THR A 410 -9.61 -19.75 -2.97
C THR A 410 -11.12 -19.75 -3.20
N ASN A 411 -11.85 -18.74 -2.72
CA ASN A 411 -13.31 -18.67 -2.82
C ASN A 411 -13.80 -17.27 -3.26
N GLY A 412 -15.12 -17.10 -3.39
CA GLY A 412 -15.73 -15.80 -3.65
C GLY A 412 -15.46 -15.24 -5.06
N GLU A 413 -15.34 -13.93 -5.16
CA GLU A 413 -15.21 -13.22 -6.45
C GLU A 413 -13.90 -13.58 -7.16
N GLY A 414 -13.97 -14.14 -8.37
CA GLY A 414 -12.84 -14.62 -9.15
C GLY A 414 -12.56 -16.12 -9.03
N CYS A 415 -13.26 -16.83 -8.14
CA CYS A 415 -13.28 -18.29 -8.06
C CYS A 415 -14.68 -18.86 -8.32
N GLU A 416 -15.68 -18.32 -7.63
CA GLU A 416 -17.06 -18.83 -7.66
C GLU A 416 -17.98 -17.96 -8.52
N PHE A 417 -17.75 -16.64 -8.50
CA PHE A 417 -18.54 -15.66 -9.23
C PHE A 417 -17.71 -14.43 -9.62
N TYR A 418 -18.27 -13.55 -10.42
CA TYR A 418 -17.76 -12.20 -10.66
C TYR A 418 -18.92 -11.21 -10.80
N PHE A 419 -18.62 -9.91 -10.74
CA PHE A 419 -19.62 -8.87 -10.98
C PHE A 419 -19.49 -8.26 -12.39
N ASP A 420 -20.62 -8.11 -13.06
CA ASP A 420 -20.79 -7.31 -14.28
C ASP A 420 -21.74 -6.14 -13.95
N GLY A 421 -21.16 -4.96 -13.68
CA GLY A 421 -21.85 -3.89 -12.97
C GLY A 421 -22.32 -4.39 -11.61
N ASP A 422 -23.62 -4.24 -11.31
CA ASP A 422 -24.23 -4.71 -10.06
C ASP A 422 -24.65 -6.19 -10.10
N ARG A 423 -24.49 -6.86 -11.25
CA ARG A 423 -24.97 -8.23 -11.43
C ARG A 423 -23.90 -9.24 -11.04
N LYS A 424 -24.22 -10.08 -10.05
CA LYS A 424 -23.44 -11.28 -9.70
C LYS A 424 -23.66 -12.38 -10.74
N ILE A 425 -22.58 -12.90 -11.31
CA ILE A 425 -22.58 -14.00 -12.29
C ILE A 425 -21.70 -15.14 -11.77
N GLU A 426 -22.26 -16.35 -11.67
CA GLU A 426 -21.50 -17.53 -11.25
C GLU A 426 -20.63 -18.08 -12.38
N PHE A 427 -19.42 -18.53 -12.06
CA PHE A 427 -18.59 -19.25 -13.03
C PHE A 427 -19.21 -20.59 -13.37
N LYS A 428 -19.23 -20.93 -14.67
CA LYS A 428 -19.67 -22.25 -15.10
C LYS A 428 -18.64 -23.29 -14.70
N LYS A 429 -19.10 -24.36 -14.05
CA LYS A 429 -18.24 -25.51 -13.69
C LYS A 429 -17.58 -26.19 -14.90
N SER A 430 -18.15 -26.05 -16.09
CA SER A 430 -17.58 -26.55 -17.34
C SER A 430 -16.46 -25.68 -17.92
N GLU A 431 -16.24 -24.49 -17.37
CA GLU A 431 -15.25 -23.51 -17.82
C GLU A 431 -14.36 -23.05 -16.64
N PRO A 432 -13.72 -23.98 -15.90
CA PRO A 432 -12.98 -23.66 -14.66
C PRO A 432 -11.80 -22.70 -14.90
N TRP A 433 -11.30 -22.63 -16.13
CA TRP A 433 -10.21 -21.77 -16.56
C TRP A 433 -10.56 -20.27 -16.62
N ASN A 434 -11.82 -19.90 -16.37
CA ASN A 434 -12.26 -18.51 -16.23
C ASN A 434 -12.14 -17.98 -14.80
N GLN A 435 -11.83 -18.85 -13.84
CA GLN A 435 -11.59 -18.49 -12.45
C GLN A 435 -10.24 -17.80 -12.30
N TRP A 436 -10.21 -16.48 -12.50
CA TRP A 436 -8.99 -15.69 -12.56
C TRP A 436 -8.22 -15.57 -11.23
N LYS A 437 -8.76 -16.04 -10.10
CA LYS A 437 -7.97 -16.18 -8.85
C LYS A 437 -7.35 -17.55 -8.68
N ASN A 438 -7.81 -18.56 -9.43
CA ASN A 438 -7.33 -19.92 -9.33
C ASN A 438 -6.03 -20.11 -10.14
N LEU A 439 -4.98 -19.40 -9.71
CA LEU A 439 -3.66 -19.42 -10.33
C LEU A 439 -3.04 -20.82 -10.32
N HIS A 440 -3.32 -21.61 -9.29
CA HIS A 440 -2.86 -22.99 -9.21
C HIS A 440 -3.36 -23.81 -10.40
N ASP A 441 -4.66 -23.80 -10.66
CA ASP A 441 -5.22 -24.57 -11.77
C ASP A 441 -4.86 -23.97 -13.12
N TRP A 442 -4.83 -22.64 -13.25
CA TRP A 442 -4.35 -21.97 -14.46
C TRP A 442 -2.91 -22.44 -14.81
N TRP A 443 -2.01 -22.43 -13.83
CA TRP A 443 -0.62 -22.80 -14.06
C TRP A 443 -0.41 -24.30 -14.34
N HIS A 444 -1.22 -25.18 -13.71
CA HIS A 444 -1.08 -26.64 -13.82
C HIS A 444 -1.69 -27.27 -15.07
N ASN A 445 -2.56 -26.57 -15.79
CA ASN A 445 -3.39 -27.17 -16.83
C ASN A 445 -3.02 -26.67 -18.24
N GLU A 446 -3.38 -27.49 -19.23
CA GLU A 446 -3.35 -27.06 -20.62
C GLU A 446 -4.43 -26.00 -20.85
N HIS A 447 -4.11 -25.00 -21.65
CA HIS A 447 -5.06 -23.95 -22.02
C HIS A 447 -5.69 -24.26 -23.38
N TRP A 448 -6.97 -23.92 -23.50
CA TRP A 448 -7.77 -24.22 -24.68
C TRP A 448 -8.63 -23.03 -25.08
N ILE A 449 -8.85 -22.90 -26.39
CA ILE A 449 -9.86 -22.04 -27.01
C ILE A 449 -10.73 -22.97 -27.86
N GLY A 450 -11.93 -23.28 -27.38
CA GLY A 450 -12.76 -24.31 -28.01
C GLY A 450 -12.05 -25.68 -27.96
N ASN A 451 -11.73 -26.24 -29.13
CA ASN A 451 -11.01 -27.51 -29.26
C ASN A 451 -9.52 -27.34 -29.58
N ASP A 452 -9.03 -26.10 -29.66
CA ASP A 452 -7.66 -25.81 -30.03
C ASP A 452 -6.84 -25.52 -28.78
N LYS A 453 -5.72 -26.23 -28.60
CA LYS A 453 -4.73 -25.93 -27.56
C LYS A 453 -4.07 -24.59 -27.87
N THR A 454 -3.87 -23.77 -26.85
CA THR A 454 -3.00 -22.59 -26.97
C THR A 454 -1.53 -23.00 -26.89
N LEU A 455 -0.64 -22.02 -26.95
CA LEU A 455 0.80 -22.25 -26.83
C LEU A 455 1.26 -22.45 -25.37
N TRP A 456 0.40 -22.14 -24.39
CA TRP A 456 0.72 -22.39 -23.00
C TRP A 456 0.87 -23.90 -22.74
N GLN A 457 1.92 -24.26 -22.02
CA GLN A 457 2.14 -25.60 -21.52
C GLN A 457 2.08 -25.58 -19.99
N PRO A 458 1.48 -26.60 -19.35
CA PRO A 458 1.48 -26.74 -17.91
C PRO A 458 2.86 -26.47 -17.30
N LYS A 459 2.90 -25.63 -16.28
CA LYS A 459 4.10 -25.33 -15.50
C LYS A 459 5.26 -24.67 -16.25
N MET A 460 5.03 -24.14 -17.45
CA MET A 460 6.15 -23.74 -18.32
C MET A 460 6.96 -22.54 -17.85
N LYS A 461 6.34 -21.63 -17.09
CA LYS A 461 6.98 -20.41 -16.58
C LYS A 461 6.54 -20.16 -15.15
N PRO A 462 7.43 -19.70 -14.26
CA PRO A 462 7.02 -19.26 -12.93
C PRO A 462 6.15 -18.01 -13.00
N ILE A 463 5.45 -17.72 -11.91
CA ILE A 463 4.64 -16.52 -11.71
C ILE A 463 5.38 -15.59 -10.76
N TRP A 464 5.43 -14.31 -11.13
CA TRP A 464 5.84 -13.23 -10.26
C TRP A 464 4.66 -12.28 -10.10
N PHE A 465 4.35 -11.90 -8.86
CA PHE A 465 3.54 -10.71 -8.66
C PHE A 465 4.45 -9.50 -8.84
N THR A 466 4.32 -8.85 -9.98
CA THR A 466 5.06 -7.62 -10.35
C THR A 466 4.55 -6.43 -9.57
N GLU A 467 3.30 -6.49 -9.13
CA GLU A 467 2.72 -5.67 -8.07
C GLU A 467 1.75 -6.51 -7.25
N PHE A 468 1.65 -6.23 -5.95
CA PHE A 468 0.50 -6.56 -5.12
C PHE A 468 0.43 -5.56 -3.97
N GLY A 469 -0.75 -5.33 -3.40
CA GLY A 469 -0.86 -4.44 -2.27
C GLY A 469 -2.29 -4.19 -1.86
N PHE A 470 -2.44 -3.50 -0.74
CA PHE A 470 -3.73 -3.13 -0.17
C PHE A 470 -3.67 -1.66 0.26
N PRO A 471 -4.72 -0.85 0.01
CA PRO A 471 -4.79 0.49 0.55
C PRO A 471 -4.92 0.45 2.07
N SER A 472 -4.49 1.50 2.76
CA SER A 472 -4.73 1.67 4.20
C SER A 472 -6.16 2.18 4.47
N ILE A 473 -7.18 1.52 3.94
CA ILE A 473 -8.60 1.89 4.10
C ILE A 473 -9.38 0.72 4.70
N ASP A 474 -10.41 1.01 5.50
CA ASP A 474 -11.33 -0.01 5.99
C ASP A 474 -11.85 -0.89 4.85
N LYS A 475 -11.89 -2.21 5.09
CA LYS A 475 -12.31 -3.20 4.09
C LYS A 475 -11.45 -3.23 2.82
N ALA A 476 -10.18 -2.81 2.90
CA ALA A 476 -9.21 -2.97 1.81
C ALA A 476 -9.24 -4.33 1.08
N PRO A 477 -9.41 -5.49 1.75
CA PRO A 477 -9.45 -6.79 1.07
C PRO A 477 -10.66 -6.97 0.13
N ASN A 478 -11.71 -6.14 0.24
CA ASN A 478 -12.86 -6.21 -0.67
C ASN A 478 -12.51 -5.79 -2.09
N LYS A 479 -11.57 -4.84 -2.25
CA LYS A 479 -11.20 -4.32 -3.58
C LYS A 479 -9.78 -3.72 -3.56
N PRO A 480 -8.74 -4.58 -3.53
CA PRO A 480 -7.36 -4.12 -3.32
C PRO A 480 -6.81 -3.21 -4.42
N ASN A 481 -7.38 -3.30 -5.63
CA ASN A 481 -6.92 -2.53 -6.79
C ASN A 481 -7.31 -1.04 -6.74
N VAL A 482 -8.23 -0.65 -5.86
CA VAL A 482 -8.70 0.74 -5.81
C VAL A 482 -7.68 1.63 -5.15
N PHE A 483 -7.09 2.52 -5.94
CA PHE A 483 -6.22 3.58 -5.47
C PHE A 483 -7.04 4.76 -4.94
N TYR A 484 -6.78 5.16 -3.69
CA TYR A 484 -7.45 6.33 -3.12
C TYR A 484 -6.87 7.62 -3.69
N ASN A 485 -7.61 8.21 -4.63
CA ASN A 485 -7.37 9.57 -5.09
C ASN A 485 -8.70 10.17 -5.55
N PRO A 486 -9.24 11.17 -4.84
CA PRO A 486 -10.49 11.85 -5.23
C PRO A 486 -10.45 12.50 -6.62
N GLU A 487 -9.26 12.80 -7.16
CA GLU A 487 -9.08 13.36 -8.50
C GLU A 487 -9.06 12.29 -9.60
N CYS A 488 -8.87 11.02 -9.25
CA CYS A 488 -8.76 9.94 -10.21
C CYS A 488 -10.14 9.39 -10.55
N ARG A 489 -10.45 9.35 -11.84
CA ARG A 489 -11.68 8.80 -12.41
C ARG A 489 -11.88 7.34 -12.02
N ASP A 490 -10.80 6.58 -11.99
CA ASP A 490 -10.79 5.14 -11.71
C ASP A 490 -10.42 4.84 -10.25
N GLY A 491 -10.19 5.89 -9.44
CA GLY A 491 -9.92 5.77 -8.02
C GLY A 491 -11.18 5.61 -7.18
N GLY A 492 -11.02 5.56 -5.87
CA GLY A 492 -12.16 5.51 -4.94
C GLY A 492 -11.80 4.87 -3.61
N VAL A 493 -12.77 4.14 -3.05
CA VAL A 493 -12.61 3.34 -1.83
C VAL A 493 -13.05 1.89 -2.10
N PRO A 494 -12.60 0.92 -1.29
CA PRO A 494 -13.04 -0.47 -1.42
C PRO A 494 -14.57 -0.63 -1.33
N THR A 495 -15.11 -1.71 -1.90
CA THR A 495 -16.56 -1.99 -1.82
C THR A 495 -17.03 -2.02 -0.36
N PHE A 496 -18.17 -1.38 -0.05
CA PHE A 496 -18.72 -1.17 1.31
C PHE A 496 -17.84 -0.37 2.29
N SER A 497 -16.67 0.11 1.87
CA SER A 497 -15.81 0.96 2.69
C SER A 497 -16.51 2.30 2.96
N ASN A 498 -16.22 2.88 4.12
CA ASN A 498 -16.60 4.26 4.42
C ASN A 498 -15.44 5.27 4.17
N GLY A 499 -14.34 4.80 3.58
CA GLY A 499 -13.20 5.59 3.15
C GLY A 499 -12.23 5.97 4.26
N LYS A 500 -12.39 5.41 5.46
CA LYS A 500 -11.55 5.76 6.60
C LYS A 500 -10.28 4.94 6.64
N THR A 501 -9.24 5.57 7.20
CA THR A 501 -7.93 4.95 7.31
C THR A 501 -7.93 3.75 8.24
N ASP A 502 -7.36 2.64 7.79
CA ASP A 502 -7.09 1.46 8.60
C ASP A 502 -5.73 0.88 8.21
N TYR A 503 -4.74 1.06 9.08
CA TYR A 503 -3.39 0.51 8.85
C TYR A 503 -3.30 -0.96 9.25
N ALA A 504 -4.14 -1.43 10.17
CA ALA A 504 -4.08 -2.80 10.67
C ALA A 504 -4.59 -3.77 9.59
N VAL A 505 -5.69 -3.44 8.91
CA VAL A 505 -6.18 -4.27 7.80
C VAL A 505 -5.17 -4.36 6.65
N GLN A 506 -4.40 -3.29 6.37
CA GLN A 506 -3.34 -3.32 5.37
C GLN A 506 -2.25 -4.33 5.75
N ARG A 507 -1.75 -4.29 6.99
CA ARG A 507 -0.72 -5.23 7.47
C ARG A 507 -1.22 -6.67 7.47
N LEU A 508 -2.42 -6.89 7.99
CA LEU A 508 -3.07 -8.20 8.04
C LEU A 508 -3.25 -8.78 6.63
N ALA A 509 -3.70 -7.98 5.67
CA ALA A 509 -3.91 -8.43 4.30
C ALA A 509 -2.60 -8.71 3.55
N LEU A 510 -1.57 -7.88 3.76
CA LEU A 510 -0.23 -8.14 3.23
C LEU A 510 0.35 -9.44 3.80
N ARG A 511 0.24 -9.66 5.11
CA ARG A 511 0.63 -10.93 5.75
C ARG A 511 -0.12 -12.11 5.13
N ALA A 512 -1.44 -12.03 5.04
CA ALA A 512 -2.26 -13.09 4.46
C ALA A 512 -1.83 -13.45 3.04
N ALA A 513 -1.54 -12.43 2.21
CA ALA A 513 -1.06 -12.64 0.85
C ALA A 513 0.32 -13.32 0.82
N LEU A 514 1.26 -12.84 1.63
CA LEU A 514 2.62 -13.38 1.70
C LEU A 514 2.62 -14.82 2.21
N GLU A 515 1.91 -15.11 3.30
CA GLU A 515 1.83 -16.46 3.86
C GLU A 515 1.16 -17.44 2.89
N TYR A 516 0.09 -17.02 2.21
CA TYR A 516 -0.64 -17.90 1.30
C TYR A 516 0.14 -18.18 -0.01
N TRP A 517 0.59 -17.14 -0.71
CA TRP A 517 1.14 -17.31 -2.06
C TRP A 517 2.54 -17.92 -2.05
N GLN A 518 3.35 -17.70 -1.01
CA GLN A 518 4.70 -18.27 -0.92
C GLN A 518 4.73 -19.78 -0.68
N GLU A 519 3.59 -20.40 -0.34
CA GLU A 519 3.50 -21.86 -0.24
C GLU A 519 3.52 -22.56 -1.60
N PHE A 520 3.26 -21.84 -2.70
CA PHE A 520 3.14 -22.42 -4.03
C PHE A 520 4.46 -22.45 -4.80
N GLU A 521 4.81 -23.61 -5.37
CA GLU A 521 6.04 -23.80 -6.15
C GLU A 521 6.17 -22.87 -7.37
N PHE A 522 5.04 -22.44 -7.94
CA PHE A 522 5.02 -21.55 -9.09
C PHE A 522 5.32 -20.10 -8.72
N MET A 523 5.14 -19.72 -7.45
CA MET A 523 5.33 -18.36 -6.98
C MET A 523 6.82 -18.14 -6.69
N GLN A 524 7.50 -17.41 -7.56
CA GLN A 524 8.94 -17.16 -7.41
C GLN A 524 9.29 -15.78 -6.85
N ASN A 525 8.40 -14.80 -6.99
CA ASN A 525 8.64 -13.46 -6.46
C ASN A 525 7.33 -12.69 -6.24
N MET A 526 7.34 -11.77 -5.28
CA MET A 526 6.20 -10.91 -4.95
C MET A 526 6.69 -9.50 -4.62
N ILE A 527 6.27 -8.52 -5.41
CA ILE A 527 6.74 -7.13 -5.29
C ILE A 527 5.59 -6.27 -4.75
N CYS A 528 5.74 -5.79 -3.51
CA CYS A 528 4.69 -4.99 -2.88
C CYS A 528 4.65 -3.57 -3.46
N TRP A 529 3.47 -3.06 -3.76
CA TRP A 529 3.23 -1.66 -4.05
C TRP A 529 2.82 -0.94 -2.74
N THR A 530 3.51 0.10 -2.26
CA THR A 530 4.72 0.74 -2.79
C THR A 530 5.52 1.48 -1.71
N TRP A 531 6.75 1.90 -2.03
CA TRP A 531 7.61 2.73 -1.19
C TRP A 531 7.97 4.03 -1.92
N ASP A 532 7.78 5.17 -1.26
CA ASP A 532 8.15 6.46 -1.84
C ASP A 532 9.58 6.89 -1.48
N ALA A 533 10.38 7.24 -2.48
CA ALA A 533 11.77 7.62 -2.27
C ALA A 533 11.94 9.11 -1.88
N ARG A 534 10.90 9.95 -1.86
CA ARG A 534 11.01 11.41 -1.61
C ARG A 534 11.35 11.81 -0.15
N GLY A 535 11.94 10.92 0.65
CA GLY A 535 12.42 11.19 2.02
C GLY A 535 11.40 10.93 3.15
N GLU A 536 11.73 11.27 4.40
CA GLU A 536 10.94 10.90 5.59
C GLU A 536 9.65 11.71 5.79
N ASN A 537 9.57 12.91 5.24
CA ASN A 537 8.47 13.85 5.49
C ASN A 537 7.74 14.29 4.22
N TRP A 538 7.91 13.56 3.11
CA TRP A 538 7.28 13.90 1.83
C TRP A 538 5.76 14.02 1.96
N MET A 539 5.13 13.14 2.74
CA MET A 539 3.68 13.09 2.95
C MET A 539 3.12 14.33 3.65
N ASN A 540 3.95 15.03 4.45
CA ASN A 540 3.59 16.27 5.14
C ASN A 540 4.10 17.51 4.40
N CYS A 541 4.75 17.34 3.25
CA CYS A 541 5.28 18.44 2.47
C CYS A 541 4.17 19.07 1.63
N SER A 542 3.89 20.35 1.87
CA SER A 542 2.86 21.09 1.13
C SER A 542 3.12 21.21 -0.37
N TYR A 543 4.34 20.90 -0.81
CA TYR A 543 4.77 20.90 -2.20
C TYR A 543 4.20 19.73 -3.02
N TYR A 544 4.16 18.54 -2.43
CA TYR A 544 3.67 17.35 -3.13
C TYR A 544 2.15 17.29 -3.02
N ALA A 545 1.46 17.30 -4.17
CA ALA A 545 0.00 17.27 -4.23
C ALA A 545 -0.58 15.97 -3.65
N ASP A 546 0.19 14.87 -3.74
CA ASP A 546 -0.20 13.52 -3.36
C ASP A 546 0.16 13.15 -1.91
N GLY A 547 0.87 14.01 -1.17
CA GLY A 547 1.21 13.78 0.24
C GLY A 547 0.01 13.38 1.12
N PRO A 548 -1.15 14.09 1.04
CA PRO A 548 -2.36 13.71 1.78
C PRO A 548 -2.91 12.32 1.44
N LEU A 549 -2.61 11.77 0.24
CA LEU A 549 -3.07 10.46 -0.19
C LEU A 549 -2.35 9.33 0.55
N TRP A 550 -1.13 9.56 1.06
CA TRP A 550 -0.35 8.56 1.80
C TRP A 550 -1.16 7.91 2.90
N LYS A 551 -2.00 8.67 3.62
CA LYS A 551 -2.77 8.17 4.77
C LYS A 551 -3.65 6.97 4.40
N CYS A 552 -4.29 6.99 3.23
CA CYS A 552 -5.25 5.99 2.78
C CYS A 552 -4.74 5.14 1.60
N GLY A 553 -3.69 5.57 0.90
CA GLY A 553 -3.13 4.86 -0.23
C GLY A 553 -2.30 3.64 0.16
N HIS A 554 -1.75 2.98 -0.87
CA HIS A 554 -1.03 1.71 -0.75
C HIS A 554 0.39 1.81 -0.19
N TRP A 555 0.98 3.01 -0.15
CA TRP A 555 2.33 3.22 0.41
C TRP A 555 2.51 2.49 1.74
N ILE A 556 3.66 1.86 1.95
CA ILE A 556 3.99 1.19 3.21
C ILE A 556 5.10 1.90 3.98
N ASP A 557 5.85 2.81 3.35
CA ASP A 557 6.88 3.61 4.00
C ASP A 557 6.30 4.37 5.21
N GLY A 558 6.93 4.18 6.37
CA GLY A 558 6.49 4.73 7.64
C GLY A 558 5.25 4.08 8.27
N LYS A 559 4.55 3.18 7.54
CA LYS A 559 3.42 2.38 8.06
C LYS A 559 3.84 0.98 8.49
N ILE A 560 4.88 0.46 7.83
CA ILE A 560 5.52 -0.85 8.01
C ILE A 560 7.03 -0.59 7.87
N GLY A 561 7.89 -1.15 8.71
CA GLY A 561 9.32 -1.06 8.42
C GLY A 561 10.24 -1.11 9.63
N ALA A 562 10.33 -0.05 10.43
CA ALA A 562 11.09 -0.16 11.66
C ALA A 562 10.17 -0.64 12.78
N PRO A 563 10.55 -1.69 13.55
CA PRO A 563 10.02 -1.82 14.88
C PRO A 563 10.51 -0.55 15.57
N ARG A 564 9.59 0.37 15.84
CA ARG A 564 9.94 1.61 16.50
C ARG A 564 10.23 1.23 17.94
N ASN A 565 11.47 0.79 18.13
CA ASN A 565 12.06 0.31 19.36
C ASN A 565 12.15 1.42 20.42
N GLU A 566 11.47 2.53 20.22
CA GLU A 566 11.40 3.66 21.11
C GLU A 566 10.02 3.68 21.76
N VAL A 567 9.95 3.91 23.07
CA VAL A 567 8.74 4.45 23.70
C VAL A 567 9.05 5.89 24.09
N ALA A 568 8.38 6.82 23.43
CA ALA A 568 8.36 8.24 23.73
C ALA A 568 7.14 8.55 24.61
N LEU A 569 7.38 8.72 25.90
CA LEU A 569 6.36 9.17 26.84
C LEU A 569 6.31 10.70 26.82
N LYS A 570 5.10 11.23 26.67
CA LYS A 570 4.77 12.66 26.81
C LYS A 570 3.65 12.84 27.82
N GLY A 571 3.60 13.96 28.53
CA GLY A 571 2.44 14.18 29.37
C GLY A 571 2.48 15.28 30.41
N ASN A 572 1.29 15.70 30.83
CA ASN A 572 1.09 16.79 31.79
C ASN A 572 0.22 16.31 32.95
N ASN A 573 0.54 16.77 34.17
CA ASN A 573 -0.21 16.47 35.40
C ASN A 573 -0.34 14.97 35.68
N ILE A 574 0.79 14.29 35.79
CA ILE A 574 0.84 12.84 36.08
C ILE A 574 1.33 12.63 37.52
N ASP A 575 0.53 11.98 38.37
CA ASP A 575 0.93 11.53 39.73
C ASP A 575 0.97 10.00 39.77
N ILE A 576 2.17 9.44 39.83
CA ILE A 576 2.39 8.00 39.91
C ILE A 576 3.34 7.62 41.04
N LYS A 577 3.09 6.49 41.70
CA LYS A 577 4.05 5.96 42.68
C LYS A 577 5.21 5.24 42.00
N ASN A 578 4.95 4.41 40.97
CA ASN A 578 5.95 3.61 40.28
C ASN A 578 5.85 3.75 38.75
N LEU A 579 6.99 3.84 38.07
CA LEU A 579 7.10 3.83 36.60
C LEU A 579 8.00 2.69 36.12
N VAL A 580 7.54 1.94 35.12
CA VAL A 580 8.33 0.99 34.34
C VAL A 580 8.17 1.30 32.85
N VAL A 581 9.30 1.44 32.14
CA VAL A 581 9.30 1.55 30.67
C VAL A 581 10.25 0.52 30.11
N ALA A 582 9.73 -0.37 29.26
CA ALA A 582 10.49 -1.43 28.62
C ALA A 582 10.44 -1.30 27.10
N ALA A 583 11.51 -0.75 26.53
CA ALA A 583 11.73 -0.63 25.09
C ALA A 583 13.23 -0.50 24.83
N PRO A 584 13.75 -0.92 23.66
CA PRO A 584 15.19 -0.78 23.41
C PRO A 584 15.70 0.67 23.46
N LYS A 585 14.84 1.65 23.19
CA LYS A 585 15.07 3.09 23.38
C LYS A 585 13.94 3.67 24.21
N VAL A 586 14.26 4.56 25.15
CA VAL A 586 13.26 5.28 25.94
C VAL A 586 13.50 6.77 25.82
N LYS A 587 12.45 7.51 25.46
CA LYS A 587 12.46 8.97 25.35
C LYS A 587 11.41 9.58 26.27
N PHE A 588 11.83 10.55 27.08
CA PHE A 588 10.95 11.42 27.85
C PHE A 588 10.97 12.82 27.21
N ASP A 589 9.80 13.34 26.85
CA ASP A 589 9.65 14.62 26.14
C ASP A 589 8.40 15.36 26.64
N GLN A 590 8.53 16.65 26.99
CA GLN A 590 7.41 17.48 27.49
C GLN A 590 6.63 16.79 28.62
N ILE A 591 7.33 16.46 29.71
CA ILE A 591 6.79 15.64 30.80
C ILE A 591 6.77 16.41 32.13
N ASN A 592 5.57 16.60 32.67
CA ASN A 592 5.36 17.11 34.03
C ASN A 592 4.79 15.98 34.91
N ILE A 593 5.70 15.19 35.49
CA ILE A 593 5.37 14.03 36.32
C ILE A 593 5.87 14.23 37.76
N ILE A 594 5.01 13.96 38.74
CA ILE A 594 5.42 13.70 40.13
C ILE A 594 5.59 12.20 40.27
N ILE A 595 6.85 11.74 40.31
CA ILE A 595 7.19 10.32 40.56
C ILE A 595 7.67 10.17 42.00
N ARG A 596 7.01 9.31 42.79
CA ARG A 596 7.45 9.01 44.16
C ARG A 596 8.59 7.99 44.20
N ASP A 597 8.58 7.01 43.29
CA ASP A 597 9.59 5.96 43.15
C ASP A 597 9.77 5.54 41.68
N VAL A 598 11.01 5.35 41.23
CA VAL A 598 11.33 4.85 39.89
C VAL A 598 11.86 3.43 40.03
N ALA A 599 11.00 2.45 39.82
CA ALA A 599 11.32 1.05 40.07
C ALA A 599 12.26 0.45 39.01
N ALA A 600 12.08 0.76 37.72
CA ALA A 600 12.95 0.27 36.64
C ALA A 600 12.80 1.06 35.32
N LEU A 601 13.91 1.40 34.68
CA LEU A 601 13.97 1.81 33.28
C LEU A 601 14.89 0.84 32.55
N SER A 602 14.39 0.14 31.53
CA SER A 602 15.18 -0.82 30.76
C SER A 602 15.16 -0.43 29.28
N GLY A 603 16.33 -0.07 28.75
CA GLY A 603 16.58 0.21 27.35
C GLY A 603 18.09 0.38 27.11
N ASP A 604 18.53 0.15 25.88
CA ASP A 604 19.93 0.29 25.46
C ASP A 604 20.35 1.77 25.41
N SER A 605 19.38 2.69 25.26
CA SER A 605 19.60 4.14 25.33
C SER A 605 18.43 4.88 25.98
N LEU A 606 18.73 5.80 26.90
CA LEU A 606 17.78 6.69 27.57
C LEU A 606 18.06 8.15 27.18
N THR A 607 17.04 8.87 26.70
CA THR A 607 17.14 10.31 26.41
C THR A 607 16.04 11.09 27.13
N ILE A 608 16.42 12.19 27.78
CA ILE A 608 15.51 13.13 28.46
C ILE A 608 15.73 14.49 27.82
N SER A 609 14.73 15.05 27.12
CA SER A 609 14.81 16.38 26.49
C SER A 609 13.91 17.39 27.21
N ASP A 610 14.56 18.39 27.80
CA ASP A 610 14.15 19.60 28.55
C ASP A 610 12.77 19.72 29.25
N SER A 611 12.92 19.97 30.55
CA SER A 611 12.09 20.60 31.63
C SER A 611 10.63 20.20 31.83
#